data_AF-M5F6P3-F1
#
_entry.id   AF-M5F6P3-F1
#
_cell.length_a   1.000
_cell.length_b   1.000
_cell.length_c   1.000
_cell.angle_alpha   90.00
_cell.angle_beta   90.00
_cell.angle_gamma   90.00
#
_symmetry.space_group_name_H-M   'P 1'
#
loop_
_entity.id
_entity.type
_entity.pdbx_description
1 polymer ?
#
loop_
_entity_poly.entity_id
_entity_poly.type
_entity_poly.pdbx_seq_one_letter_code
_entity_poly.pdbx_strand_id
1 'polypeptide(L)'
;MPREQEVSDVFEPGDIVRLRYGTASMIVIQAGPTHLVARYKSDPHGRSYGTPQPRRNSDFVRIETKETITMSKLYQTITEPNRFGSFLAHNSAGQIVLEMKGTSGGVEAFNPDAVEEVRPYTVAAVSGGSPRHFITKKGSVDKGDVVLTPTGMLLHIIRLDTKSAKVEGTLKGRKLLSEAVDLPANELEEIED
;
A
#
# COMPACT_ATOMS: atom_id res chain seq x y z
N MET A 1 27.95 -17.34 13.03
CA MET A 1 27.22 -16.27 13.73
C MET A 1 27.33 -15.00 12.89
N PRO A 2 26.34 -14.64 12.06
CA PRO A 2 26.34 -13.32 11.43
C PRO A 2 25.95 -12.27 12.48
N ARG A 3 26.74 -11.19 12.56
CA ARG A 3 26.52 -10.05 13.47
C ARG A 3 25.29 -9.27 13.01
N GLU A 4 24.36 -9.01 13.92
CA GLU A 4 23.38 -7.94 13.78
C GLU A 4 24.13 -6.64 13.47
N GLN A 5 23.80 -6.01 12.34
CA GLN A 5 24.25 -4.65 12.06
C GLN A 5 23.56 -3.73 13.06
N GLU A 6 24.31 -3.22 14.03
CA GLU A 6 23.88 -2.07 14.83
C GLU A 6 23.54 -0.93 13.87
N VAL A 7 22.27 -0.53 13.88
CA VAL A 7 21.81 0.65 13.15
C VAL A 7 22.52 1.85 13.78
N SER A 8 23.50 2.40 13.09
CA SER A 8 24.22 3.60 13.51
C SER A 8 23.23 4.72 13.85
N ASP A 9 23.27 5.20 15.10
CA ASP A 9 22.49 6.34 15.62
C ASP A 9 22.90 7.68 14.98
N VAL A 10 23.86 7.67 14.05
CA VAL A 10 24.37 8.86 13.38
C VAL A 10 23.60 9.08 12.07
N PHE A 11 22.94 10.23 11.94
CA PHE A 11 22.33 10.67 10.69
C PHE A 11 23.39 10.93 9.61
N GLU A 12 23.05 10.67 8.35
CA GLU A 12 23.92 10.93 7.19
C GLU A 12 23.26 11.89 6.20
N PRO A 13 24.03 12.70 5.45
CA PRO A 13 23.48 13.46 4.32
C PRO A 13 22.73 12.55 3.35
N GLY A 14 21.50 12.93 3.00
CA GLY A 14 20.59 12.12 2.18
C GLY A 14 19.54 11.36 2.98
N ASP A 15 19.70 11.21 4.30
CA ASP A 15 18.67 10.59 5.15
C ASP A 15 17.35 11.35 5.09
N ILE A 16 16.25 10.61 5.12
CA ILE A 16 14.91 11.17 5.20
C ILE A 16 14.51 11.23 6.66
N VAL A 17 14.26 12.43 7.14
CA VAL A 17 13.94 12.70 8.54
C VAL A 17 12.69 13.54 8.63
N ARG A 18 12.07 13.53 9.80
CA ARG A 18 11.10 14.56 10.20
C ARG A 18 11.47 15.06 11.58
N LEU A 19 10.94 16.22 11.94
CA LEU A 19 10.98 16.64 13.34
C LEU A 19 10.20 15.63 14.19
N ARG A 20 10.68 15.35 15.41
CA ARG A 20 10.04 14.45 16.38
C ARG A 20 8.55 14.72 16.53
N TYR A 21 8.20 16.01 16.61
CA TYR A 21 6.83 16.50 16.74
C TYR A 21 6.22 17.04 15.42
N GLY A 22 6.95 16.95 14.31
CA GLY A 22 6.48 17.39 12.99
C GLY A 22 6.06 16.22 12.09
N THR A 23 5.19 16.51 11.13
CA THR A 23 4.70 15.52 10.14
C THR A 23 5.36 15.65 8.78
N ALA A 24 5.91 16.83 8.46
CA ALA A 24 6.52 17.10 7.17
C ALA A 24 7.90 16.43 7.04
N SER A 25 8.14 15.81 5.89
CA SER A 25 9.39 15.11 5.58
C SER A 25 10.48 16.08 5.12
N MET A 26 11.70 15.81 5.56
CA MET A 26 12.91 16.59 5.28
C MET A 26 14.03 15.66 4.80
N ILE A 27 14.96 16.20 4.01
CA ILE A 27 16.22 15.54 3.62
C ILE A 27 17.35 16.17 4.42
N VAL A 28 18.19 15.35 5.04
CA VAL A 28 19.43 15.81 5.68
C VAL A 28 20.39 16.30 4.60
N ILE A 29 20.81 17.56 4.69
CA ILE A 29 21.81 18.18 3.80
C ILE A 29 23.21 17.99 4.38
N GLN A 30 23.34 18.14 5.70
CA GLN A 30 24.60 18.04 6.41
C GLN A 30 24.33 17.43 7.78
N ALA A 31 25.14 16.49 8.20
CA ALA A 31 25.08 15.90 9.54
C ALA A 31 26.42 16.04 10.25
N GLY A 32 26.37 16.40 11.52
CA GLY A 32 27.48 16.40 12.45
C GLY A 32 27.14 15.57 13.69
N PRO A 33 28.09 15.45 14.63
CA PRO A 33 27.95 14.56 15.78
C PRO A 33 26.78 14.95 16.71
N THR A 34 26.40 16.22 16.76
CA THR A 34 25.35 16.73 17.66
C THR A 34 24.24 17.52 16.95
N HIS A 35 24.52 18.01 15.74
CA HIS A 35 23.60 18.84 14.98
C HIS A 35 23.56 18.39 13.52
N LEU A 36 22.41 18.57 12.89
CA LEU A 36 22.23 18.37 11.46
C LEU A 36 21.43 19.53 10.85
N VAL A 37 21.62 19.73 9.56
CA VAL A 37 20.87 20.67 8.72
C VAL A 37 20.01 19.83 7.79
N ALA A 38 18.69 20.04 7.83
CA ALA A 38 17.75 19.36 6.96
C ALA A 38 16.82 20.36 6.26
N ARG A 39 16.34 20.02 5.06
CA ARG A 39 15.42 20.83 4.26
C ARG A 39 14.18 20.03 3.91
N TYR A 40 13.00 20.65 3.94
CA TYR A 40 11.75 20.00 3.54
C TYR A 40 11.80 19.46 2.10
N LYS A 41 11.23 18.27 1.90
CA LYS A 41 11.18 17.58 0.59
C LYS A 41 10.24 18.24 -0.40
N SER A 42 9.12 18.74 0.10
CA SER A 42 8.05 19.34 -0.68
C SER A 42 7.51 20.51 0.10
N ASP A 43 7.31 21.61 -0.60
CA ASP A 43 6.60 22.77 -0.10
C ASP A 43 5.13 22.61 -0.48
N PRO A 44 4.22 22.24 0.45
CA PRO A 44 2.83 22.04 0.07
C PRO A 44 2.11 23.37 -0.23
N HIS A 45 2.76 24.53 -0.02
CA HIS A 45 2.12 25.85 -0.06
C HIS A 45 2.93 26.94 -0.80
N GLY A 46 4.02 26.61 -1.51
CA GLY A 46 4.87 27.60 -2.19
C GLY A 46 5.59 28.59 -1.24
N ARG A 47 5.70 28.28 0.05
CA ARG A 47 6.43 29.09 1.02
C ARG A 47 7.93 28.78 0.97
N SER A 48 8.70 29.78 0.58
CA SER A 48 10.16 29.81 0.80
C SER A 48 10.45 29.74 2.30
N TYR A 49 10.74 28.54 2.81
CA TYR A 49 11.36 28.40 4.12
C TYR A 49 12.75 29.03 4.02
N GLY A 50 13.06 29.96 4.93
CA GLY A 50 14.37 30.59 5.00
C GLY A 50 15.51 29.56 5.08
N THR A 51 16.75 30.03 4.91
CA THR A 51 17.94 29.18 4.89
C THR A 51 17.92 28.13 6.01
N PRO A 52 17.99 26.82 5.69
CA PRO A 52 17.97 25.76 6.68
C PRO A 52 18.97 26.02 7.81
N GLN A 53 18.51 25.97 9.05
CA GLN A 53 19.35 26.21 10.22
C GLN A 53 19.76 24.88 10.87
N PRO A 54 20.96 24.78 11.44
CA PRO A 54 21.37 23.64 12.23
C PRO A 54 20.43 23.41 13.42
N ARG A 55 20.05 22.15 13.66
CA ARG A 55 19.23 21.72 14.80
C ARG A 55 19.83 20.47 15.44
N ARG A 56 19.45 20.18 16.68
CA ARG A 56 20.01 19.02 17.41
C ARG A 56 19.54 17.73 16.77
N ASN A 57 20.42 16.72 16.74
CA ASN A 57 20.07 15.39 16.22
C ASN A 57 18.84 14.80 16.94
N SER A 58 18.67 15.07 18.24
CA SER A 58 17.53 14.64 19.06
C SER A 58 16.17 15.15 18.60
N ASP A 59 16.15 16.25 17.84
CA ASP A 59 14.94 16.87 17.32
C ASP A 59 14.40 16.11 16.09
N PHE A 60 15.19 15.21 15.53
CA PHE A 60 14.85 14.46 14.33
C PHE A 60 14.57 12.99 14.64
N VAL A 61 13.75 12.39 13.79
CA VAL A 61 13.51 10.96 13.74
C VAL A 61 13.70 10.54 12.29
N ARG A 62 14.49 9.49 12.04
CA ARG A 62 14.58 8.87 10.71
C ARG A 62 13.19 8.39 10.32
N ILE A 63 12.73 8.85 9.17
CA ILE A 63 11.61 8.22 8.51
C ILE A 63 12.24 7.06 7.77
N GLU A 64 12.06 5.84 8.28
CA GLU A 64 12.18 4.67 7.42
C GLU A 64 11.25 4.94 6.25
N THR A 65 11.85 5.22 5.11
CA THR A 65 11.10 5.26 3.88
C THR A 65 10.72 3.81 3.68
N LYS A 66 9.58 3.40 4.24
CA LYS A 66 8.79 2.36 3.59
C LYS A 66 8.72 2.87 2.17
N GLU A 67 9.53 2.28 1.30
CA GLU A 67 9.37 2.41 -0.13
C GLU A 67 7.89 2.23 -0.34
N THR A 68 7.19 3.35 -0.52
CA THR A 68 5.85 3.29 -1.01
C THR A 68 6.14 2.93 -2.43
N ILE A 69 6.12 1.62 -2.71
CA ILE A 69 6.06 1.14 -4.07
C ILE A 69 4.76 1.77 -4.57
N THR A 70 4.85 2.97 -5.13
CA THR A 70 3.84 3.51 -6.01
C THR A 70 3.91 2.57 -7.19
N MET A 71 3.24 1.43 -7.06
CA MET A 71 2.93 0.57 -8.18
C MET A 71 2.26 1.50 -9.17
N SER A 72 2.94 1.79 -10.29
CA SER A 72 2.29 2.46 -11.40
C SER A 72 1.06 1.61 -11.72
N LYS A 73 -0.13 2.20 -11.59
CA LYS A 73 -1.38 1.46 -11.75
C LYS A 73 -1.36 0.79 -13.11
N LEU A 74 -1.55 -0.52 -13.13
CA LEU A 74 -1.62 -1.29 -14.37
C LEU A 74 -3.07 -1.27 -14.85
N TYR A 75 -3.26 -1.01 -16.13
CA TYR A 75 -4.55 -1.05 -16.80
C TYR A 75 -4.52 -2.07 -17.93
N GLN A 76 -5.68 -2.61 -18.24
CA GLN A 76 -5.92 -3.54 -19.34
C GLN A 76 -7.04 -2.99 -20.21
N THR A 77 -6.93 -3.12 -21.53
CA THR A 77 -8.03 -2.76 -22.42
C THR A 77 -9.12 -3.81 -22.38
N ILE A 78 -10.38 -3.39 -22.38
CA ILE A 78 -11.53 -4.30 -22.32
C ILE A 78 -11.70 -5.07 -23.64
N THR A 79 -11.40 -4.43 -24.77
CA THR A 79 -11.53 -5.05 -26.10
C THR A 79 -10.39 -6.02 -26.42
N GLU A 80 -9.21 -5.81 -25.85
CA GLU A 80 -8.02 -6.66 -26.05
C GLU A 80 -7.42 -7.07 -24.69
N PRO A 81 -7.89 -8.17 -24.09
CA PRO A 81 -7.56 -8.52 -22.70
C PRO A 81 -6.07 -8.76 -22.40
N ASN A 82 -5.24 -8.99 -23.42
CA ASN A 82 -3.80 -9.22 -23.26
C ASN A 82 -2.96 -7.95 -23.46
N ARG A 83 -3.62 -6.78 -23.57
CA ARG A 83 -2.97 -5.50 -23.83
C ARG A 83 -3.00 -4.66 -22.56
N PHE A 84 -1.80 -4.44 -22.02
CA PHE A 84 -1.59 -3.79 -20.73
C PHE A 84 -0.83 -2.48 -20.87
N GLY A 85 -1.10 -1.54 -19.97
CA GLY A 85 -0.36 -0.28 -19.89
C GLY A 85 -0.23 0.26 -18.47
N SER A 86 0.83 0.99 -18.20
CA SER A 86 1.01 1.72 -16.94
C SER A 86 0.38 3.10 -17.04
N PHE A 87 -0.40 3.49 -16.03
CA PHE A 87 -0.98 4.83 -15.96
C PHE A 87 0.08 5.92 -15.95
N LEU A 88 -0.08 6.92 -16.83
CA LEU A 88 0.73 8.13 -16.86
C LEU A 88 -0.04 9.34 -16.32
N ALA A 89 -1.17 9.69 -16.93
CA ALA A 89 -1.93 10.89 -16.62
C ALA A 89 -3.34 10.86 -17.22
N HIS A 90 -4.13 11.91 -16.97
CA HIS A 90 -5.28 12.27 -17.79
C HIS A 90 -4.91 13.38 -18.77
N ASN A 91 -5.39 13.33 -20.01
CA ASN A 91 -5.24 14.44 -20.95
C ASN A 91 -6.37 15.49 -20.76
N SER A 92 -6.32 16.58 -21.53
CA SER A 92 -7.33 17.65 -21.46
C SER A 92 -8.75 17.23 -21.88
N ALA A 93 -8.89 16.09 -22.56
CA ALA A 93 -10.18 15.48 -22.91
C ALA A 93 -10.69 14.49 -21.83
N GLY A 94 -9.98 14.36 -20.71
CA GLY A 94 -10.32 13.43 -19.62
C GLY A 94 -9.94 11.97 -19.88
N GLN A 95 -9.31 11.67 -21.01
CA GLN A 95 -8.90 10.32 -21.36
C GLN A 95 -7.73 9.85 -20.50
N ILE A 96 -7.69 8.55 -20.21
CA ILE A 96 -6.61 7.90 -19.48
C ILE A 96 -5.45 7.67 -20.45
N VAL A 97 -4.30 8.26 -20.15
CA VAL A 97 -3.06 8.10 -20.90
C VAL A 97 -2.25 6.97 -20.27
N LEU A 98 -1.94 5.95 -21.07
CA LEU A 98 -1.21 4.76 -20.67
C LEU A 98 0.10 4.63 -21.44
N GLU A 99 1.16 4.22 -20.74
CA GLU A 99 2.37 3.69 -21.35
C GLU A 99 2.18 2.18 -21.59
N MET A 100 1.98 1.78 -22.85
CA MET A 100 1.68 0.41 -23.23
C MET A 100 2.90 -0.50 -23.07
N LYS A 101 2.67 -1.68 -22.51
CA LYS A 101 3.67 -2.74 -22.32
C LYS A 101 3.64 -3.70 -23.51
N GLY A 102 4.80 -4.14 -23.98
CA GLY A 102 4.95 -5.03 -25.12
C GLY A 102 5.94 -4.53 -26.16
N THR A 103 6.03 -5.25 -27.27
CA THR A 103 7.10 -5.13 -28.29
C THR A 103 7.18 -3.79 -29.00
N SER A 104 6.10 -2.99 -28.98
CA SER A 104 6.00 -1.69 -29.64
C SER A 104 5.83 -0.52 -28.68
N GLY A 105 6.14 -0.70 -27.39
CA GLY A 105 5.89 0.24 -26.28
C GLY A 105 5.68 1.70 -26.69
N GLY A 106 4.52 2.25 -26.34
CA GLY A 106 4.07 3.57 -26.81
C GLY A 106 3.08 4.19 -25.84
N VAL A 107 2.78 5.47 -26.06
CA VAL A 107 1.81 6.21 -25.25
C VAL A 107 0.49 6.28 -26.01
N GLU A 108 -0.58 5.82 -25.38
CA GLU A 108 -1.91 5.81 -25.97
C GLU A 108 -2.95 6.36 -24.98
N ALA A 109 -3.99 6.99 -25.52
CA ALA A 109 -5.07 7.58 -24.74
C ALA A 109 -6.36 6.80 -24.95
N PHE A 110 -7.00 6.40 -23.85
CA PHE A 110 -8.23 5.63 -23.85
C PHE A 110 -9.34 6.38 -23.12
N ASN A 111 -10.58 6.22 -23.58
CA ASN A 111 -11.71 6.63 -22.76
C ASN A 111 -11.76 5.76 -21.49
N PRO A 112 -12.18 6.30 -20.33
CA PRO A 112 -12.19 5.56 -19.08
C PRO A 112 -13.01 4.27 -19.08
N ASP A 113 -13.99 4.16 -19.97
CA ASP A 113 -14.86 3.00 -20.18
C ASP A 113 -14.25 1.93 -21.10
N ALA A 114 -13.10 2.22 -21.74
CA ALA A 114 -12.40 1.29 -22.63
C ALA A 114 -11.28 0.49 -21.92
N VAL A 115 -10.95 0.85 -20.68
CA VAL A 115 -9.88 0.24 -19.90
C VAL A 115 -10.34 -0.03 -18.47
N GLU A 116 -9.78 -1.08 -17.86
CA GLU A 116 -9.99 -1.38 -16.46
C GLU A 116 -8.68 -1.44 -15.68
N GLU A 117 -8.70 -1.02 -14.42
CA GLU A 117 -7.54 -1.13 -13.55
C GLU A 117 -7.34 -2.61 -13.16
N VAL A 118 -6.17 -3.15 -13.49
CA VAL A 118 -5.79 -4.51 -13.14
C VAL A 118 -5.40 -4.54 -11.67
N ARG A 119 -6.31 -5.05 -10.85
CA ARG A 119 -6.07 -5.25 -9.42
C ARG A 119 -5.98 -6.73 -9.08
N PRO A 120 -5.10 -7.12 -8.14
CA PRO A 120 -5.09 -8.47 -7.63
C PRO A 120 -6.43 -8.79 -6.96
N TYR A 121 -6.83 -10.06 -7.03
CA TYR A 121 -7.99 -10.54 -6.29
C TYR A 121 -7.70 -10.41 -4.79
N THR A 122 -8.57 -9.69 -4.09
CA THR A 122 -8.41 -9.39 -2.66
C THR A 122 -9.66 -9.74 -1.88
N VAL A 123 -9.48 -10.19 -0.65
CA VAL A 123 -10.57 -10.49 0.30
C VAL A 123 -10.43 -9.58 1.52
N ALA A 124 -11.55 -9.24 2.16
CA ALA A 124 -11.52 -8.61 3.47
C ALA A 124 -11.72 -9.67 4.56
N ALA A 125 -10.88 -9.60 5.60
CA ALA A 125 -10.97 -10.47 6.75
C ALA A 125 -10.87 -9.69 8.07
N VAL A 126 -11.46 -10.24 9.13
CA VAL A 126 -11.47 -9.62 10.46
C VAL A 126 -10.96 -10.59 11.53
N SER A 127 -10.25 -10.03 12.52
CA SER A 127 -9.86 -10.68 13.78
C SER A 127 -10.13 -9.70 14.92
N GLY A 128 -11.40 -9.57 15.32
CA GLY A 128 -11.81 -8.74 16.47
C GLY A 128 -11.63 -7.23 16.33
N GLY A 129 -11.72 -6.66 15.13
CA GLY A 129 -11.51 -5.22 14.91
C GLY A 129 -11.86 -4.76 13.49
N SER A 130 -11.20 -3.73 12.98
CA SER A 130 -11.43 -3.24 11.62
C SER A 130 -11.03 -4.27 10.56
N PRO A 131 -11.79 -4.40 9.47
CA PRO A 131 -11.44 -5.27 8.35
C PRO A 131 -10.07 -4.95 7.77
N ARG A 132 -9.31 -6.00 7.45
CA ARG A 132 -8.04 -5.93 6.74
C ARG A 132 -8.17 -6.62 5.39
N HIS A 133 -7.46 -6.15 4.38
CA HIS A 133 -7.53 -6.72 3.03
C HIS A 133 -6.28 -7.53 2.72
N PHE A 134 -6.49 -8.69 2.10
CA PHE A 134 -5.41 -9.61 1.74
C PHE A 134 -5.54 -10.04 0.28
N ILE A 135 -4.41 -10.18 -0.41
CA ILE A 135 -4.34 -10.78 -1.74
C ILE A 135 -4.51 -12.29 -1.61
N THR A 136 -5.35 -12.91 -2.44
CA THR A 136 -5.48 -14.37 -2.52
C THR A 136 -5.86 -14.82 -3.92
N LYS A 137 -5.87 -16.14 -4.17
CA LYS A 137 -6.36 -16.71 -5.42
C LYS A 137 -7.89 -16.77 -5.39
N LYS A 138 -8.54 -16.37 -6.49
CA LYS A 138 -10.00 -16.55 -6.64
C LYS A 138 -10.37 -18.03 -6.41
N GLY A 139 -11.34 -18.27 -5.54
CA GLY A 139 -11.81 -19.61 -5.17
C GLY A 139 -10.97 -20.34 -4.13
N SER A 140 -9.94 -19.73 -3.53
CA SER A 140 -9.21 -20.36 -2.42
C SER A 140 -9.94 -20.28 -1.08
N VAL A 141 -10.82 -19.29 -0.94
CA VAL A 141 -11.65 -19.02 0.24
C VAL A 141 -12.99 -18.45 -0.21
N ASP A 142 -13.99 -18.62 0.64
CA ASP A 142 -15.36 -18.14 0.49
C ASP A 142 -15.73 -17.18 1.62
N LYS A 143 -16.80 -16.40 1.45
CA LYS A 143 -17.36 -15.58 2.54
C LYS A 143 -17.85 -16.53 3.64
N GLY A 144 -17.53 -16.22 4.90
CA GLY A 144 -17.81 -17.08 6.05
C GLY A 144 -16.65 -17.98 6.47
N ASP A 145 -15.64 -18.17 5.59
CA ASP A 145 -14.50 -19.01 5.93
C ASP A 145 -13.69 -18.43 7.10
N VAL A 146 -13.13 -19.33 7.93
CA VAL A 146 -12.16 -18.97 8.95
C VAL A 146 -10.78 -19.51 8.56
N VAL A 147 -9.78 -18.65 8.57
CA VAL A 147 -8.39 -18.97 8.24
C VAL A 147 -7.52 -18.80 9.48
N LEU A 148 -6.82 -19.87 9.89
CA LEU A 148 -5.80 -19.83 10.92
C LEU A 148 -4.45 -19.43 10.30
N THR A 149 -3.93 -18.27 10.68
CA THR A 149 -2.63 -17.78 10.19
C THR A 149 -1.46 -18.53 10.85
N PRO A 150 -0.25 -18.47 10.27
CA PRO A 150 0.96 -19.03 10.90
C PRO A 150 1.29 -18.43 12.28
N THR A 151 0.79 -17.23 12.59
CA THR A 151 0.98 -16.57 13.89
C THR A 151 -0.09 -16.94 14.92
N GLY A 152 -0.98 -17.88 14.60
CA GLY A 152 -2.06 -18.31 15.49
C GLY A 152 -3.28 -17.39 15.51
N MET A 153 -3.39 -16.43 14.59
CA MET A 153 -4.54 -15.52 14.50
C MET A 153 -5.65 -16.18 13.66
N LEU A 154 -6.91 -16.03 14.08
CA LEU A 154 -8.07 -16.45 13.31
C LEU A 154 -8.61 -15.27 12.50
N LEU A 155 -8.70 -15.45 11.18
CA LEU A 155 -9.24 -14.47 10.26
C LEU A 155 -10.56 -14.97 9.68
N HIS A 156 -11.65 -14.27 9.97
CA HIS A 156 -12.96 -14.53 9.36
C HIS A 156 -13.09 -13.74 8.06
N ILE A 157 -13.32 -14.43 6.94
CA ILE A 157 -13.50 -13.82 5.61
C ILE A 157 -14.91 -13.23 5.52
N ILE A 158 -15.00 -11.91 5.40
CA ILE A 158 -16.29 -11.19 5.41
C ILE A 158 -16.68 -10.65 4.04
N ARG A 159 -15.73 -10.43 3.13
CA ARG A 159 -15.99 -9.98 1.74
C ARG A 159 -14.98 -10.56 0.76
N LEU A 160 -15.48 -10.85 -0.43
CA LEU A 160 -14.70 -11.34 -1.57
C LEU A 160 -14.52 -10.24 -2.61
N ASP A 161 -13.55 -10.42 -3.51
CA ASP A 161 -13.21 -9.52 -4.62
C ASP A 161 -13.27 -8.01 -4.28
N THR A 162 -12.65 -7.61 -3.17
CA THR A 162 -12.75 -6.24 -2.68
C THR A 162 -12.01 -5.23 -3.56
N LYS A 163 -11.21 -5.71 -4.52
CA LYS A 163 -10.32 -4.93 -5.38
C LYS A 163 -9.58 -3.81 -4.62
N SER A 164 -9.19 -4.07 -3.36
CA SER A 164 -8.66 -3.04 -2.47
C SER A 164 -7.24 -2.64 -2.86
N ALA A 165 -6.98 -1.33 -2.92
CA ALA A 165 -5.63 -0.80 -3.10
C ALA A 165 -4.79 -0.83 -1.81
N LYS A 166 -5.44 -1.00 -0.64
CA LYS A 166 -4.80 -1.05 0.67
C LYS A 166 -4.78 -2.48 1.17
N VAL A 167 -3.77 -3.25 0.76
CA VAL A 167 -3.57 -4.65 1.15
C VAL A 167 -2.49 -4.78 2.22
N GLU A 168 -2.71 -5.64 3.20
CA GLU A 168 -1.75 -5.96 4.26
C GLU A 168 -0.74 -7.04 3.83
N GLY A 169 -1.01 -7.73 2.72
CA GLY A 169 -0.16 -8.77 2.15
C GLY A 169 -0.96 -9.91 1.52
N THR A 170 -0.30 -11.03 1.24
CA THR A 170 -0.95 -12.27 0.78
C THR A 170 -1.58 -12.99 1.96
N LEU A 171 -2.81 -13.48 1.79
CA LEU A 171 -3.47 -14.33 2.75
C LEU A 171 -2.67 -15.64 2.88
N LYS A 172 -2.17 -15.91 4.09
CA LYS A 172 -1.42 -17.13 4.42
C LYS A 172 -2.06 -17.77 5.64
N GLY A 173 -2.29 -19.07 5.56
CA GLY A 173 -2.88 -19.82 6.65
C GLY A 173 -3.51 -21.11 6.17
N ARG A 174 -4.21 -21.77 7.08
CA ARG A 174 -5.01 -22.97 6.80
C ARG A 174 -6.48 -22.61 6.97
N LYS A 175 -7.29 -22.88 5.95
CA LYS A 175 -8.76 -22.84 6.07
C LYS A 175 -9.17 -23.88 7.11
N LEU A 176 -9.91 -23.44 8.11
CA LEU A 176 -10.50 -24.33 9.10
C LEU A 176 -11.82 -24.84 8.53
N LEU A 177 -12.00 -26.15 8.58
CA LEU A 177 -13.27 -26.79 8.32
C LEU A 177 -13.91 -27.05 9.68
N SER A 178 -15.14 -26.58 9.86
CA SER A 178 -15.89 -26.76 11.09
C SER A 178 -17.24 -27.39 10.80
N GLU A 179 -17.70 -28.17 11.76
CA GLU A 179 -19.07 -28.68 11.80
C GLU A 179 -19.87 -27.80 12.77
N ALA A 180 -21.17 -27.64 12.51
CA ALA A 180 -22.05 -26.95 13.43
C ALA A 180 -22.17 -27.73 14.75
N VAL A 181 -22.06 -27.04 15.87
CA VAL A 181 -22.34 -27.59 17.21
C VAL A 181 -23.36 -26.66 17.85
N ASP A 182 -24.59 -27.15 18.03
CA ASP A 182 -25.72 -26.44 18.64
C ASP A 182 -25.95 -25.00 18.14
N LEU A 183 -26.25 -24.81 16.86
CA LEU A 183 -26.70 -23.52 16.34
C LEU A 183 -28.18 -23.28 16.73
N PRO A 184 -28.52 -22.26 17.53
CA PRO A 184 -29.92 -21.86 17.69
C PRO A 184 -30.46 -21.39 16.33
N ALA A 185 -31.71 -21.72 16.03
CA ALA A 185 -32.32 -21.66 14.69
C ALA A 185 -32.40 -20.27 14.01
N ASN A 186 -31.89 -19.19 14.60
CA ASN A 186 -32.28 -17.81 14.26
C ASN A 186 -31.16 -16.87 13.79
N GLU A 187 -29.98 -17.33 13.35
CA GLU A 187 -28.90 -16.44 12.88
C GLU A 187 -28.47 -16.65 11.42
N LEU A 188 -29.42 -16.92 10.53
CA LEU A 188 -29.20 -16.84 9.07
C LEU A 188 -30.24 -15.94 8.39
N GLU A 189 -30.55 -14.79 8.97
CA GLU A 189 -31.16 -13.72 8.17
C GLU A 189 -30.06 -13.00 7.38
N GLU A 190 -30.11 -13.23 6.07
CA GLU A 190 -29.31 -12.62 5.04
C GLU A 190 -29.37 -11.09 5.17
N ILE A 191 -28.22 -10.48 5.46
CA ILE A 191 -28.05 -9.04 5.19
C ILE A 191 -27.85 -8.92 3.68
N GLU A 192 -28.96 -8.79 2.95
CA GLU A 192 -29.00 -8.35 1.56
C GLU A 192 -28.73 -6.83 1.46
N ASP A 193 -27.98 -6.52 0.40
CA ASP A 193 -27.56 -5.24 -0.22
C ASP A 193 -26.62 -4.25 0.51
#